data_AF-I3U724-F1
#
_entry.id   AF-I3U724-F1
#
_cell.length_a   1.000
_cell.length_b   1.000
_cell.length_c   1.000
_cell.angle_alpha   90.00
_cell.angle_beta   90.00
_cell.angle_gamma   90.00
#
_symmetry.space_group_name_H-M   'P 1'
#
loop_
_entity.id
_entity.type
_entity.pdbx_description
1 polymer ?
#
loop_
_entity_poly.entity_id
_entity_poly.type
_entity_poly.pdbx_seq_one_letter_code
_entity_poly.pdbx_strand_id
1 'polypeptide(L)'
;MTSTSFSVRKTFDIDFPALEQSVRSTDAGSACQVKQAWAGVPEPLGKQERDAYRQQVVDHLTKQQAVLVAHYYVDAELQDLALQTGGCVGDSLEMARFGRDHPATTLVVAGVRFMGETAKILSPEKQVLMPDLDANCSLDLGCPPDAFAAFCDANPGRTVVVYANTSAQVKARADWVVTSSIALEIVTYLHQRGEKILWGPDRHLGHYIQQQTGADMLLWQGSCLVHNEFKAEELADLKKANPQACVLVHPESPASVIALADVVGSTSRLIQAVTEMPATHFIVATDQGIVHEMQKQAPGKTFIAAPRQVRAPPARVAPFAHGWQ
;
A
#
# COMPACT_ATOMS: atom_id res chain seq x y z
N MET A 1 -19.64 -11.35 -55.63
CA MET A 1 -18.19 -11.61 -55.77
C MET A 1 -17.46 -10.29 -55.69
N THR A 2 -16.92 -9.96 -54.52
CA THR A 2 -15.77 -9.04 -54.34
C THR A 2 -15.33 -9.17 -52.89
N SER A 3 -14.24 -9.89 -52.73
CA SER A 3 -13.53 -10.17 -51.48
C SER A 3 -12.65 -8.98 -51.13
N THR A 4 -12.82 -8.37 -49.96
CA THR A 4 -11.92 -7.32 -49.48
C THR A 4 -11.01 -7.90 -48.40
N SER A 5 -9.74 -7.99 -48.76
CA SER A 5 -8.61 -8.52 -48.00
C SER A 5 -8.31 -7.71 -46.74
N PHE A 6 -8.14 -8.41 -45.61
CA PHE A 6 -7.62 -7.86 -44.35
C PHE A 6 -6.09 -7.80 -44.40
N SER A 7 -5.52 -6.62 -44.22
CA SER A 7 -4.08 -6.40 -44.11
C SER A 7 -3.57 -6.84 -42.74
N VAL A 8 -2.69 -7.83 -42.73
CA VAL A 8 -1.97 -8.37 -41.58
C VAL A 8 -1.07 -7.27 -40.97
N ARG A 9 -1.25 -6.97 -39.67
CA ARG A 9 -0.30 -6.15 -38.90
C ARG A 9 0.90 -7.01 -38.54
N LYS A 10 2.09 -6.50 -38.86
CA LYS A 10 3.39 -7.09 -38.53
C LYS A 10 3.54 -7.21 -37.01
N THR A 11 3.71 -8.43 -36.52
CA THR A 11 4.23 -8.75 -35.18
C THR A 11 5.73 -8.46 -35.17
N PHE A 12 6.19 -7.75 -34.14
CA PHE A 12 7.61 -7.63 -33.82
C PHE A 12 7.95 -8.80 -32.90
N ASP A 13 8.76 -9.74 -33.40
CA ASP A 13 9.33 -10.82 -32.60
C ASP A 13 10.41 -10.23 -31.69
N ILE A 14 10.25 -10.42 -30.38
CA ILE A 14 11.29 -10.16 -29.38
C ILE A 14 11.71 -11.54 -28.85
N ASP A 15 12.95 -11.91 -29.17
CA ASP A 15 13.59 -13.16 -28.75
C ASP A 15 13.69 -13.24 -27.22
N PHE A 16 13.04 -14.24 -26.64
CA PHE A 16 13.30 -14.67 -25.27
C PHE A 16 14.38 -15.76 -25.28
N PRO A 17 15.50 -15.62 -24.53
CA PRO A 17 16.49 -16.68 -24.45
C PRO A 17 15.89 -17.92 -23.76
N ALA A 18 16.06 -19.07 -24.40
CA ALA A 18 15.54 -20.37 -24.00
C ALA A 18 16.12 -20.82 -22.65
N LEU A 19 15.23 -21.23 -21.73
CA LEU A 19 15.60 -21.92 -20.50
C LEU A 19 15.82 -23.41 -20.83
N GLU A 20 17.08 -23.85 -20.86
CA GLU A 20 17.41 -25.27 -20.92
C GLU A 20 17.02 -25.97 -19.61
N GLN A 21 16.09 -26.92 -19.73
CA GLN A 21 15.74 -27.87 -18.70
C GLN A 21 16.83 -28.94 -18.59
N SER A 22 17.40 -29.13 -17.40
CA SER A 22 17.97 -30.43 -17.05
C SER A 22 17.38 -30.90 -15.72
N VAL A 23 16.53 -31.92 -15.83
CA VAL A 23 15.98 -32.67 -14.71
C VAL A 23 16.93 -33.83 -14.42
N ARG A 24 17.47 -33.90 -13.20
CA ARG A 24 17.92 -35.16 -12.60
C ARG A 24 17.26 -35.30 -11.23
N SER A 25 16.31 -36.24 -11.18
CA SER A 25 15.66 -36.73 -9.97
C SER A 25 16.58 -37.70 -9.22
N THR A 26 16.73 -37.50 -7.90
CA THR A 26 16.72 -38.53 -6.85
C THR A 26 16.86 -37.84 -5.50
N ASP A 27 15.78 -37.74 -4.73
CA ASP A 27 15.64 -38.43 -3.44
C ASP A 27 14.41 -37.91 -2.66
N ALA A 28 13.68 -38.88 -2.13
CA ALA A 28 12.49 -38.68 -1.33
C ALA A 28 12.87 -38.35 0.12
N GLY A 29 12.16 -37.39 0.72
CA GLY A 29 12.08 -37.26 2.17
C GLY A 29 12.62 -35.94 2.72
N SER A 30 11.74 -34.95 2.83
CA SER A 30 11.59 -34.07 3.99
C SER A 30 10.66 -32.92 3.59
N ALA A 31 9.55 -32.77 4.30
CA ALA A 31 8.67 -31.62 4.16
C ALA A 31 9.48 -30.34 4.44
N CYS A 32 9.90 -29.66 3.38
CA CYS A 32 10.69 -28.43 3.47
C CYS A 32 9.79 -27.34 4.05
N GLN A 33 10.08 -26.98 5.29
CA GLN A 33 9.34 -26.00 6.08
C GLN A 33 9.33 -24.63 5.39
N VAL A 34 8.16 -23.98 5.45
CA VAL A 34 7.81 -22.66 4.91
C VAL A 34 8.56 -21.53 5.64
N LYS A 35 9.88 -21.62 5.79
CA LYS A 35 10.70 -20.67 6.57
C LYS A 35 11.63 -19.78 5.75
N GLN A 36 11.64 -19.87 4.42
CA GLN A 36 12.61 -19.13 3.60
C GLN A 36 11.93 -18.36 2.46
N ALA A 37 11.32 -17.22 2.80
CA ALA A 37 11.01 -16.16 1.83
C ALA A 37 10.84 -14.76 2.45
N TRP A 38 11.10 -14.58 3.76
CA TRP A 38 11.02 -13.27 4.43
C TRP A 38 12.43 -12.81 4.75
N ALA A 39 13.00 -11.97 3.90
CA ALA A 39 14.22 -11.27 4.22
C ALA A 39 13.92 -10.32 5.40
N GLY A 40 14.45 -10.64 6.58
CA GLY A 40 14.57 -9.69 7.69
C GLY A 40 13.38 -9.56 8.65
N VAL A 41 12.55 -10.59 8.85
CA VAL A 41 11.68 -10.59 10.05
C VAL A 41 12.53 -11.07 11.22
N PRO A 42 12.80 -10.20 12.23
CA PRO A 42 13.59 -10.60 13.38
C PRO A 42 12.92 -11.73 14.15
N GLU A 43 13.72 -12.55 14.84
CA GLU A 43 13.15 -13.56 15.74
C GLU A 43 12.22 -12.89 16.77
N PRO A 44 11.02 -13.45 17.01
CA PRO A 44 10.08 -12.86 17.95
C PRO A 44 10.71 -12.72 19.34
N LEU A 45 10.63 -11.52 19.91
CA LEU A 45 11.15 -11.24 21.25
C LEU A 45 10.36 -12.01 22.32
N GLY A 46 11.05 -12.41 23.40
CA GLY A 46 10.37 -12.93 24.58
C GLY A 46 9.49 -11.85 25.22
N LYS A 47 8.40 -12.25 25.89
CA LYS A 47 7.45 -11.30 26.52
C LYS A 47 8.15 -10.28 27.42
N GLN A 48 9.11 -10.72 28.25
CA GLN A 48 9.84 -9.84 29.17
C GLN A 48 10.71 -8.81 28.43
N GLU A 49 11.40 -9.23 27.38
CA GLU A 49 12.24 -8.33 26.56
C GLU A 49 11.38 -7.29 25.87
N ARG A 50 10.26 -7.72 25.31
CA ARG A 50 9.29 -6.86 24.64
C ARG A 50 8.67 -5.82 25.58
N ASP A 51 8.26 -6.25 26.78
CA ASP A 51 7.73 -5.35 27.81
C ASP A 51 8.81 -4.33 28.26
N ALA A 52 10.08 -4.75 28.32
CA ALA A 52 11.20 -3.87 28.63
C ALA A 52 11.47 -2.84 27.52
N TYR A 53 11.51 -3.24 26.26
CA TYR A 53 11.66 -2.31 25.13
C TYR A 53 10.50 -1.34 25.04
N ARG A 54 9.28 -1.81 25.26
CA ARG A 54 8.08 -0.97 25.30
C ARG A 54 8.22 0.14 26.33
N GLN A 55 8.65 -0.19 27.55
CA GLN A 55 8.87 0.82 28.58
C GLN A 55 9.96 1.82 28.18
N GLN A 56 11.08 1.33 27.60
CA GLN A 56 12.15 2.21 27.11
C GLN A 56 11.63 3.19 26.05
N VAL A 57 10.80 2.72 25.10
CA VAL A 57 10.22 3.60 24.08
C VAL A 57 9.35 4.68 24.72
N VAL A 58 8.48 4.33 25.68
CA VAL A 58 7.64 5.30 26.41
C VAL A 58 8.50 6.36 27.12
N ASP A 59 9.56 5.92 27.81
CA ASP A 59 10.47 6.81 28.52
C ASP A 59 11.20 7.76 27.55
N HIS A 60 11.64 7.23 26.40
CA HIS A 60 12.30 8.02 25.36
C HIS A 60 11.36 9.01 24.68
N LEU A 61 10.12 8.62 24.37
CA LEU A 61 9.12 9.53 23.81
C LEU A 61 8.88 10.72 24.75
N THR A 62 8.72 10.44 26.04
CA THR A 62 8.54 11.49 27.06
C THR A 62 9.77 12.40 27.16
N LYS A 63 10.97 11.81 27.26
CA LYS A 63 12.24 12.55 27.39
C LYS A 63 12.52 13.47 26.20
N GLN A 64 12.12 13.06 25.00
CA GLN A 64 12.36 13.80 23.76
C GLN A 64 11.20 14.71 23.35
N GLN A 65 10.15 14.82 24.19
CA GLN A 65 8.90 15.50 23.84
C GLN A 65 8.38 15.05 22.46
N ALA A 66 8.46 13.74 22.22
CA ALA A 66 8.13 13.12 20.96
C ALA A 66 6.77 12.46 21.00
N VAL A 67 6.11 12.40 19.84
CA VAL A 67 4.88 11.63 19.65
C VAL A 67 5.07 10.57 18.58
N LEU A 68 4.53 9.38 18.81
CA LEU A 68 4.57 8.26 17.88
C LEU A 68 3.30 8.23 17.03
N VAL A 69 3.43 8.22 15.71
CA VAL A 69 2.32 7.94 14.79
C VAL A 69 2.61 6.67 14.02
N ALA A 70 1.60 5.84 13.84
CA ALA A 70 1.74 4.51 13.25
C ALA A 70 0.76 4.31 12.09
N HIS A 71 1.25 3.75 10.98
CA HIS A 71 0.36 3.38 9.89
C HIS A 71 -0.40 2.10 10.24
N TYR A 72 -1.63 1.93 9.72
CA TYR A 72 -2.42 0.70 9.92
C TYR A 72 -1.73 -0.61 9.52
N TYR A 73 -0.66 -0.57 8.74
CA TYR A 73 0.04 -1.75 8.25
C TYR A 73 1.26 -2.15 9.09
N VAL A 74 1.65 -1.35 10.09
CA VAL A 74 2.73 -1.75 11.02
C VAL A 74 2.24 -2.81 12.01
N ASP A 75 3.16 -3.44 12.71
CA ASP A 75 2.86 -4.41 13.76
C ASP A 75 1.81 -3.91 14.78
N ALA A 76 0.91 -4.80 15.20
CA ALA A 76 -0.19 -4.51 16.12
C ALA A 76 0.29 -3.85 17.43
N GLU A 77 1.45 -4.25 17.94
CA GLU A 77 1.97 -3.70 19.19
C GLU A 77 2.47 -2.26 19.02
N LEU A 78 3.01 -1.90 17.85
CA LEU A 78 3.36 -0.52 17.52
C LEU A 78 2.11 0.35 17.36
N GLN A 79 1.03 -0.18 16.78
CA GLN A 79 -0.25 0.51 16.70
C GLN A 79 -0.79 0.81 18.11
N ASP A 80 -0.79 -0.20 19.00
CA ASP A 80 -1.26 -0.02 20.37
C ASP A 80 -0.36 0.89 21.19
N LEU A 81 0.96 0.83 21.00
CA LEU A 81 1.92 1.72 21.65
C LEU A 81 1.71 3.18 21.21
N ALA A 82 1.46 3.44 19.92
CA ALA A 82 1.18 4.78 19.41
C ALA A 82 -0.02 5.38 20.13
N LEU A 83 -1.15 4.65 20.21
CA LEU A 83 -2.35 5.13 20.89
C LEU A 83 -2.12 5.34 22.40
N GLN A 84 -1.45 4.40 23.06
CA GLN A 84 -1.21 4.46 24.52
C GLN A 84 -0.28 5.60 24.93
N THR A 85 0.57 6.08 24.02
CA THR A 85 1.50 7.19 24.25
C THR A 85 0.95 8.54 23.79
N GLY A 86 -0.35 8.62 23.47
CA GLY A 86 -1.01 9.86 23.05
C GLY A 86 -0.81 10.21 21.57
N GLY A 87 -0.34 9.26 20.78
CA GLY A 87 -0.20 9.37 19.33
C GLY A 87 -1.45 8.95 18.56
N CYS A 88 -1.28 8.59 17.30
CA CYS A 88 -2.38 8.14 16.44
C CYS A 88 -2.01 6.92 15.59
N VAL A 89 -3.05 6.21 15.15
CA VAL A 89 -2.97 5.17 14.12
C VAL A 89 -3.87 5.59 12.97
N GLY A 90 -3.31 5.74 11.78
CA GLY A 90 -4.02 6.38 10.67
C GLY A 90 -3.44 6.09 9.30
N ASP A 91 -4.10 6.64 8.28
CA ASP A 91 -3.53 6.70 6.93
C ASP A 91 -2.38 7.73 6.84
N SER A 92 -1.67 7.75 5.71
CA SER A 92 -0.51 8.64 5.53
C SER A 92 -0.81 10.12 5.72
N LEU A 93 -2.01 10.59 5.33
CA LEU A 93 -2.38 12.01 5.41
C LEU A 93 -2.88 12.36 6.81
N GLU A 94 -3.64 11.46 7.44
CA GLU A 94 -4.08 11.59 8.82
C GLU A 94 -2.89 11.69 9.78
N MET A 95 -1.91 10.78 9.67
CA MET A 95 -0.70 10.82 10.49
C MET A 95 0.07 12.13 10.33
N ALA A 96 0.21 12.62 9.10
CA ALA A 96 0.94 13.85 8.83
C ALA A 96 0.21 15.10 9.35
N ARG A 97 -1.13 15.14 9.25
CA ARG A 97 -1.97 16.21 9.83
C ARG A 97 -1.93 16.18 11.36
N PHE A 98 -2.08 15.00 11.96
CA PHE A 98 -1.95 14.83 13.40
C PHE A 98 -0.59 15.32 13.89
N GLY A 99 0.49 14.90 13.23
CA GLY A 99 1.86 15.31 13.58
C GLY A 99 2.06 16.83 13.53
N ARG A 100 1.51 17.50 12.51
CA ARG A 100 1.53 18.97 12.39
C ARG A 100 0.82 19.65 13.56
N ASP A 101 -0.39 19.19 13.87
CA ASP A 101 -1.26 19.85 14.86
C ASP A 101 -0.92 19.47 16.31
N HIS A 102 -0.18 18.39 16.54
CA HIS A 102 0.23 17.94 17.86
C HIS A 102 1.27 18.89 18.50
N PRO A 103 1.29 19.13 19.82
CA PRO A 103 2.27 20.04 20.45
C PRO A 103 3.72 19.53 20.50
N ALA A 104 3.93 18.23 20.27
CA ALA A 104 5.27 17.63 20.25
C ALA A 104 6.17 18.28 19.20
N THR A 105 7.44 18.51 19.56
CA THR A 105 8.47 19.07 18.67
C THR A 105 9.18 17.99 17.85
N THR A 106 9.09 16.73 18.31
CA THR A 106 9.59 15.54 17.62
C THR A 106 8.42 14.63 17.24
N LEU A 107 8.42 14.15 16.01
CA LEU A 107 7.44 13.19 15.48
C LEU A 107 8.17 11.92 15.07
N VAL A 108 7.81 10.78 15.66
CA VAL A 108 8.29 9.46 15.24
C VAL A 108 7.24 8.84 14.33
N VAL A 109 7.59 8.59 13.08
CA VAL A 109 6.70 8.00 12.07
C VAL A 109 7.04 6.53 11.89
N ALA A 110 6.21 5.65 12.48
CA ALA A 110 6.24 4.22 12.21
C ALA A 110 5.48 3.92 10.91
N GLY A 111 6.23 3.90 9.81
CA GLY A 111 5.71 3.70 8.46
C GLY A 111 6.86 3.63 7.46
N VAL A 112 6.58 3.93 6.19
CA VAL A 112 7.57 3.92 5.11
C VAL A 112 8.04 5.33 4.74
N ARG A 113 9.18 5.43 4.05
CA ARG A 113 9.97 6.65 3.86
C ARG A 113 9.15 7.85 3.40
N PHE A 114 8.33 7.70 2.36
CA PHE A 114 7.53 8.80 1.83
C PHE A 114 6.54 9.37 2.87
N MET A 115 6.10 8.58 3.85
CA MET A 115 5.21 9.03 4.93
C MET A 115 5.97 9.96 5.88
N GLY A 116 7.20 9.61 6.25
CA GLY A 116 8.10 10.48 7.00
C GLY A 116 8.42 11.77 6.24
N GLU A 117 8.72 11.66 4.94
CA GLU A 117 8.92 12.84 4.08
C GLU A 117 7.67 13.72 4.03
N THR A 118 6.48 13.13 3.92
CA THR A 118 5.20 13.88 3.91
C THR A 118 4.95 14.57 5.25
N ALA A 119 5.22 13.90 6.37
CA ALA A 119 5.12 14.50 7.69
C ALA A 119 6.09 15.68 7.86
N LYS A 120 7.31 15.57 7.32
CA LYS A 120 8.30 16.65 7.33
C LYS A 120 7.91 17.83 6.43
N ILE A 121 7.29 17.56 5.28
CA ILE A 121 6.75 18.61 4.40
C ILE A 121 5.65 19.41 5.11
N LEU A 122 4.75 18.75 5.85
CA LEU A 122 3.66 19.42 6.58
C LEU A 122 4.08 20.04 7.91
N SER A 123 5.23 19.63 8.47
CA SER A 123 5.77 20.12 9.75
C SER A 123 7.26 20.48 9.61
N PRO A 124 7.60 21.48 8.78
CA PRO A 124 8.99 21.79 8.43
C PRO A 124 9.86 22.16 9.64
N GLU A 125 9.28 22.69 10.70
CA GLU A 125 9.93 23.07 11.95
C GLU A 125 10.20 21.90 12.90
N LYS A 126 9.50 20.77 12.75
CA LYS A 126 9.60 19.63 13.66
C LYS A 126 10.73 18.68 13.28
N GLN A 127 11.30 18.02 14.27
CA GLN A 127 12.16 16.88 14.02
C GLN A 127 11.29 15.67 13.65
N VAL A 128 11.54 15.07 12.49
CA VAL A 128 10.83 13.86 12.05
C VAL A 128 11.82 12.70 12.05
N LEU A 129 11.51 11.67 12.82
CA LEU A 129 12.29 10.46 12.96
C LEU A 129 11.52 9.29 12.36
N MET A 130 12.24 8.38 11.74
CA MET A 130 11.72 7.09 11.32
C MET A 130 12.55 5.99 11.98
N PRO A 131 11.92 4.92 12.49
CA PRO A 131 12.64 3.80 13.07
C PRO A 131 13.65 3.18 12.09
N ASP A 132 13.25 3.07 10.82
CA ASP A 132 14.09 2.55 9.73
C ASP A 132 13.92 3.44 8.49
N LEU A 133 15.04 3.96 7.97
CA LEU A 133 15.06 4.78 6.75
C LEU A 133 15.07 3.94 5.47
N ASP A 134 15.35 2.63 5.58
CA ASP A 134 15.29 1.67 4.48
C ASP A 134 13.90 1.04 4.31
N ALA A 135 12.95 1.38 5.19
CA ALA A 135 11.53 1.07 5.05
C ALA A 135 10.92 1.82 3.85
N ASN A 136 11.00 1.23 2.66
CA ASN A 136 10.60 1.87 1.41
C ASN A 136 9.30 1.30 0.82
N CYS A 137 8.63 2.12 0.00
CA CYS A 137 7.42 1.71 -0.73
C CYS A 137 7.76 1.32 -2.17
N SER A 138 7.25 0.17 -2.63
CA SER A 138 7.45 -0.28 -4.03
C SER A 138 6.93 0.71 -5.08
N LEU A 139 5.88 1.47 -4.76
CA LEU A 139 5.35 2.52 -5.63
C LEU A 139 6.26 3.73 -5.74
N ASP A 140 6.87 4.13 -4.63
CA ASP A 140 7.83 5.22 -4.59
C ASP A 140 9.09 4.86 -5.40
N LEU A 141 9.67 3.69 -5.10
CA LEU A 141 10.83 3.17 -5.85
C LEU A 141 10.52 2.95 -7.34
N GLY A 142 9.27 2.57 -7.66
CA GLY A 142 8.78 2.38 -9.02
C GLY A 142 8.52 3.68 -9.78
N CYS A 143 8.75 4.85 -9.17
CA CYS A 143 8.55 6.16 -9.78
C CYS A 143 9.78 7.08 -9.59
N PRO A 144 10.92 6.78 -10.25
CA PRO A 144 12.13 7.58 -10.11
C PRO A 144 11.90 9.05 -10.52
N PRO A 145 12.37 10.04 -9.74
CA PRO A 145 12.10 11.46 -9.99
C PRO A 145 12.44 11.94 -11.40
N ASP A 146 13.63 11.63 -11.91
CA ASP A 146 14.07 12.10 -13.23
C ASP A 146 13.22 11.50 -14.36
N ALA A 147 12.86 10.22 -14.24
CA ALA A 147 12.03 9.53 -15.22
C ALA A 147 10.58 10.05 -15.20
N PHE A 148 10.05 10.33 -14.01
CA PHE A 148 8.73 10.93 -13.86
C PHE A 148 8.69 12.38 -14.36
N ALA A 149 9.74 13.16 -14.12
CA ALA A 149 9.88 14.52 -14.63
C ALA A 149 9.87 14.53 -16.17
N ALA A 150 10.68 13.67 -16.80
CA ALA A 150 10.69 13.51 -18.25
C ALA A 150 9.34 13.06 -18.82
N PHE A 151 8.61 12.20 -18.10
CA PHE A 151 7.25 11.80 -18.47
C PHE A 151 6.26 12.97 -18.40
N CYS A 152 6.39 13.84 -17.41
CA CYS A 152 5.61 15.09 -17.33
C CYS A 152 5.97 16.06 -18.46
N ASP A 153 7.28 16.26 -18.73
CA ASP A 153 7.76 17.17 -19.79
C ASP A 153 7.32 16.74 -21.19
N ALA A 154 7.19 15.43 -21.43
CA ALA A 154 6.63 14.91 -22.68
C ALA A 154 5.11 15.16 -22.83
N ASN A 155 4.43 15.61 -21.77
CA ASN A 155 2.98 15.77 -21.70
C ASN A 155 2.54 17.09 -21.03
N PRO A 156 3.00 18.27 -21.49
CA PRO A 156 2.87 19.55 -20.78
C PRO A 156 1.44 20.12 -20.68
N GLY A 157 0.46 19.50 -21.34
CA GLY A 157 -0.95 19.92 -21.33
C GLY A 157 -1.84 19.15 -20.36
N ARG A 158 -1.25 18.45 -19.39
CA ARG A 158 -1.97 17.62 -18.41
C ARG A 158 -1.69 18.11 -17.00
N THR A 159 -2.73 18.18 -16.18
CA THR A 159 -2.63 18.41 -14.74
C THR A 159 -2.01 17.17 -14.08
N VAL A 160 -0.90 17.37 -13.39
CA VAL A 160 -0.12 16.30 -12.75
C VAL A 160 -0.70 16.01 -11.37
N VAL A 161 -1.32 14.84 -11.23
CA VAL A 161 -1.87 14.34 -9.98
C VAL A 161 -1.05 13.13 -9.54
N VAL A 162 -0.39 13.24 -8.38
CA VAL A 162 0.39 12.13 -7.81
C VAL A 162 -0.26 11.62 -6.54
N TYR A 163 -0.29 10.30 -6.41
CA TYR A 163 -0.61 9.63 -5.17
C TYR A 163 0.52 9.86 -4.14
N ALA A 164 0.16 9.97 -2.86
CA ALA A 164 1.08 10.26 -1.76
C ALA A 164 2.26 9.28 -1.67
N ASN A 165 2.11 8.06 -2.21
CA ASN A 165 3.09 6.98 -2.22
C ASN A 165 4.23 7.22 -3.23
N THR A 166 4.81 8.42 -3.21
CA THR A 166 5.94 8.87 -4.03
C THR A 166 6.91 9.71 -3.19
N SER A 167 8.16 9.84 -3.62
CA SER A 167 9.15 10.68 -2.97
C SER A 167 8.75 12.16 -2.95
N ALA A 168 9.34 12.93 -2.03
CA ALA A 168 9.20 14.38 -1.99
C ALA A 168 9.58 15.08 -3.32
N GLN A 169 10.57 14.55 -4.04
CA GLN A 169 10.99 15.09 -5.34
C GLN A 169 9.91 14.91 -6.42
N VAL A 170 9.26 13.75 -6.46
CA VAL A 170 8.11 13.52 -7.34
C VAL A 170 6.94 14.42 -6.95
N LYS A 171 6.67 14.57 -5.65
CA LYS A 171 5.62 15.48 -5.16
C LYS A 171 5.86 16.93 -5.58
N ALA A 172 7.12 17.39 -5.59
CA ALA A 172 7.48 18.74 -6.03
C ALA A 172 7.20 18.99 -7.53
N ARG A 173 7.03 17.93 -8.32
CA ARG A 173 6.66 18.01 -9.73
C ARG A 173 5.14 18.02 -9.96
N ALA A 174 4.34 17.74 -8.93
CA ALA A 174 2.90 17.57 -9.06
C ALA A 174 2.12 18.87 -8.80
N ASP A 175 1.00 19.02 -9.50
CA ASP A 175 0.01 20.07 -9.21
C ASP A 175 -0.86 19.66 -8.00
N TRP A 176 -1.15 18.36 -7.88
CA TRP A 176 -1.95 17.80 -6.80
C TRP A 176 -1.28 16.56 -6.20
N VAL A 177 -1.31 16.47 -4.87
CA VAL A 177 -0.98 15.23 -4.14
C VAL A 177 -2.26 14.70 -3.49
N VAL A 178 -2.57 13.43 -3.72
CA VAL A 178 -3.78 12.78 -3.21
C VAL A 178 -3.46 11.53 -2.41
N THR A 179 -4.40 11.06 -1.60
CA THR A 179 -4.41 9.71 -1.01
C THR A 179 -5.49 8.87 -1.68
N SER A 180 -5.49 7.54 -1.44
CA SER A 180 -6.55 6.65 -1.94
C SER A 180 -7.94 7.04 -1.40
N SER A 181 -8.02 7.74 -0.26
CA SER A 181 -9.27 8.22 0.32
C SER A 181 -9.90 9.41 -0.42
N ILE A 182 -9.12 10.25 -1.11
CA ILE A 182 -9.64 11.46 -1.79
C ILE A 182 -9.40 11.47 -3.30
N ALA A 183 -8.64 10.52 -3.85
CA ALA A 183 -8.25 10.52 -5.25
C ALA A 183 -9.45 10.54 -6.21
N LEU A 184 -10.50 9.80 -5.89
CA LEU A 184 -11.71 9.76 -6.72
C LEU A 184 -12.43 11.11 -6.76
N GLU A 185 -12.57 11.77 -5.61
CA GLU A 185 -13.22 13.08 -5.49
C GLU A 185 -12.44 14.16 -6.24
N ILE A 186 -11.12 14.21 -6.05
CA ILE A 186 -10.25 15.19 -6.71
C ILE A 186 -10.24 14.98 -8.22
N VAL A 187 -10.09 13.75 -8.70
CA VAL A 187 -10.09 13.47 -10.15
C VAL A 187 -11.46 13.74 -10.76
N THR A 188 -12.56 13.44 -10.07
CA THR A 188 -13.91 13.81 -10.52
C THR A 188 -14.05 15.32 -10.68
N TYR A 189 -13.57 16.09 -9.70
CA TYR A 189 -13.59 17.55 -9.74
C TYR A 189 -12.77 18.11 -10.91
N LEU A 190 -11.56 17.61 -11.14
CA LEU A 190 -10.71 18.02 -12.27
C LEU A 190 -11.34 17.63 -13.61
N HIS A 191 -11.94 16.45 -13.70
CA HIS A 191 -12.65 15.99 -14.89
C HIS A 191 -13.85 16.89 -15.23
N GLN A 192 -14.65 17.29 -14.24
CA GLN A 192 -15.77 18.21 -14.43
C GLN A 192 -15.33 19.59 -14.94
N ARG A 193 -14.08 19.98 -14.68
CA ARG A 193 -13.45 21.20 -15.20
C ARG A 193 -12.88 21.03 -16.61
N GLY A 194 -12.97 19.83 -17.19
CA GLY A 194 -12.44 19.50 -18.52
C GLY A 194 -10.92 19.29 -18.53
N GLU A 195 -10.29 19.09 -17.37
CA GLU A 195 -8.85 18.90 -17.28
C GLU A 195 -8.45 17.48 -17.72
N LYS A 196 -7.34 17.37 -18.45
CA LYS A 196 -6.66 16.10 -18.76
C LYS A 196 -5.64 15.83 -17.69
N ILE A 197 -5.54 14.58 -17.24
CA ILE A 197 -4.75 14.25 -16.05
C ILE A 197 -3.55 13.40 -16.46
N LEU A 198 -2.41 13.68 -15.84
CA LEU A 198 -1.27 12.78 -15.76
C LEU A 198 -1.26 12.22 -14.34
N TRP A 199 -1.30 10.90 -14.22
CA TRP A 199 -1.44 10.21 -12.94
C TRP A 199 -0.19 9.39 -12.62
N GLY A 200 0.20 9.37 -11.35
CA GLY A 200 1.19 8.41 -10.87
C GLY A 200 1.11 8.14 -9.37
N PRO A 201 1.83 7.12 -8.87
CA PRO A 201 2.60 6.16 -9.65
C PRO A 201 1.83 4.85 -9.90
N ASP A 202 0.71 4.63 -9.22
CA ASP A 202 0.02 3.33 -9.24
C ASP A 202 -0.97 3.23 -10.42
N ARG A 203 -0.69 2.32 -11.34
CA ARG A 203 -1.53 2.10 -12.53
C ARG A 203 -2.88 1.46 -12.22
N HIS A 204 -2.99 0.65 -11.17
CA HIS A 204 -4.23 -0.05 -10.81
C HIS A 204 -5.22 0.95 -10.19
N LEU A 205 -4.76 1.76 -9.24
CA LEU A 205 -5.53 2.87 -8.68
C LEU A 205 -5.88 3.88 -9.78
N GLY A 206 -4.93 4.21 -10.66
CA GLY A 206 -5.18 5.09 -11.81
C GLY A 206 -6.28 4.55 -12.73
N HIS A 207 -6.23 3.25 -13.06
CA HIS A 207 -7.25 2.61 -13.88
C HIS A 207 -8.61 2.54 -13.17
N TYR A 208 -8.64 2.24 -11.88
CA TYR A 208 -9.85 2.26 -11.08
C TYR A 208 -10.50 3.65 -11.12
N ILE A 209 -9.74 4.72 -10.86
CA ILE A 209 -10.24 6.09 -10.93
C ILE A 209 -10.75 6.42 -12.34
N GLN A 210 -10.01 6.05 -13.38
CA GLN A 210 -10.40 6.26 -14.76
C GLN A 210 -11.74 5.57 -15.10
N GLN A 211 -11.94 4.34 -14.63
CA GLN A 211 -13.20 3.61 -14.82
C GLN A 211 -14.36 4.26 -14.07
N GLN A 212 -14.13 4.73 -12.83
CA GLN A 212 -15.19 5.32 -12.00
C GLN A 212 -15.58 6.74 -12.46
N THR A 213 -14.64 7.51 -13.02
CA THR A 213 -14.85 8.93 -13.35
C THR A 213 -15.03 9.20 -14.85
N GLY A 214 -14.50 8.34 -15.72
CA GLY A 214 -14.44 8.60 -17.16
C GLY A 214 -13.38 9.63 -17.58
N ALA A 215 -12.50 10.07 -16.68
CA ALA A 215 -11.50 11.09 -16.95
C ALA A 215 -10.45 10.67 -18.02
N ASP A 216 -9.96 11.62 -18.82
CA ASP A 216 -8.81 11.42 -19.72
C ASP A 216 -7.52 11.41 -18.88
N MET A 217 -7.08 10.21 -18.50
CA MET A 217 -5.90 10.00 -17.67
C MET A 217 -4.78 9.31 -18.45
N LEU A 218 -3.58 9.87 -18.35
CA LEU A 218 -2.33 9.24 -18.77
C LEU A 218 -1.61 8.69 -17.53
N LEU A 219 -1.43 7.37 -17.46
CA LEU A 219 -0.98 6.69 -16.25
C LEU A 219 0.51 6.33 -16.29
N TRP A 220 1.25 6.68 -15.23
CA TRP A 220 2.50 6.03 -14.88
C TRP A 220 2.27 4.53 -14.59
N GLN A 221 3.24 3.68 -14.90
CA GLN A 221 3.06 2.21 -14.94
C GLN A 221 3.55 1.47 -13.69
N GLY A 222 3.76 2.17 -12.58
CA GLY A 222 4.08 1.57 -11.29
C GLY A 222 2.92 0.75 -10.71
N SER A 223 3.20 -0.11 -9.74
CA SER A 223 2.18 -0.91 -9.04
C SER A 223 2.67 -1.34 -7.67
N CYS A 224 1.77 -1.38 -6.68
CA CYS A 224 2.10 -1.89 -5.36
C CYS A 224 2.36 -3.41 -5.40
N LEU A 225 3.53 -3.86 -4.92
CA LEU A 225 3.86 -5.29 -4.88
C LEU A 225 2.86 -6.09 -4.04
N VAL A 226 2.49 -5.58 -2.85
CA VAL A 226 1.56 -6.27 -1.93
C VAL A 226 0.21 -6.53 -2.59
N HIS A 227 -0.37 -5.52 -3.24
CA HIS A 227 -1.68 -5.68 -3.87
C HIS A 227 -1.63 -6.42 -5.20
N ASN A 228 -0.47 -6.43 -5.88
CA ASN A 228 -0.27 -7.17 -7.12
C ASN A 228 -0.04 -8.69 -6.89
N GLU A 229 0.17 -9.12 -5.65
CA GLU A 229 0.27 -10.54 -5.26
C GLU A 229 -1.07 -11.27 -5.17
N PHE A 230 -2.19 -10.54 -5.02
CA PHE A 230 -3.52 -11.15 -4.99
C PHE A 230 -3.89 -11.73 -6.35
N LYS A 231 -4.39 -12.98 -6.35
CA LYS A 231 -4.87 -13.67 -7.55
C LYS A 231 -6.39 -13.79 -7.52
N ALA A 232 -7.03 -13.40 -8.61
CA ALA A 232 -8.49 -13.44 -8.72
C ALA A 232 -9.04 -14.87 -8.61
N GLU A 233 -8.34 -15.87 -9.14
CA GLU A 233 -8.74 -17.28 -9.05
C GLU A 233 -8.77 -17.76 -7.59
N GLU A 234 -7.68 -17.54 -6.85
CA GLU A 234 -7.57 -17.92 -5.43
C GLU A 234 -8.58 -17.17 -4.56
N LEU A 235 -8.80 -15.88 -4.83
CA LEU A 235 -9.82 -15.09 -4.14
C LEU A 235 -11.24 -15.59 -4.46
N ALA A 236 -11.52 -15.96 -5.70
CA ALA A 236 -12.81 -16.49 -6.11
C ALA A 236 -13.09 -17.82 -5.42
N ASP A 237 -12.10 -18.70 -5.29
CA ASP A 237 -12.24 -19.97 -4.58
C ASP A 237 -12.44 -19.76 -3.08
N LEU A 238 -11.74 -18.80 -2.47
CA LEU A 238 -11.98 -18.43 -1.07
C LEU A 238 -13.39 -17.86 -0.86
N LYS A 239 -13.89 -17.02 -1.79
CA LYS A 239 -15.26 -16.49 -1.77
C LYS A 239 -16.29 -17.61 -1.87
N LYS A 240 -16.07 -18.61 -2.74
CA LYS A 240 -16.94 -19.80 -2.83
C LYS A 240 -16.95 -20.63 -1.55
N ALA A 241 -15.80 -20.77 -0.89
CA ALA A 241 -15.67 -21.50 0.37
C ALA A 241 -16.31 -20.75 1.56
N ASN A 242 -16.48 -19.43 1.46
CA ASN A 242 -17.04 -18.57 2.50
C ASN A 242 -18.17 -17.68 1.92
N PRO A 243 -19.30 -18.28 1.48
CA PRO A 243 -20.36 -17.54 0.78
C PRO A 243 -21.02 -16.45 1.62
N GLN A 244 -20.88 -16.51 2.96
CA GLN A 244 -21.36 -15.50 3.91
C GLN A 244 -20.41 -14.32 4.10
N ALA A 245 -19.17 -14.39 3.57
CA ALA A 245 -18.15 -13.38 3.80
C ALA A 245 -18.21 -12.27 2.73
N CYS A 246 -18.15 -11.02 3.19
CA CYS A 246 -17.98 -9.86 2.30
C CYS A 246 -16.51 -9.65 1.94
N VAL A 247 -16.22 -9.44 0.66
CA VAL A 247 -14.88 -9.26 0.14
C VAL A 247 -14.51 -7.77 0.11
N LEU A 248 -13.45 -7.41 0.82
CA LEU A 248 -12.90 -6.06 0.92
C LEU A 248 -11.59 -5.99 0.13
N VAL A 249 -11.52 -5.10 -0.86
CA VAL A 249 -10.35 -4.98 -1.75
C VAL A 249 -9.83 -3.55 -1.76
N HIS A 250 -8.52 -3.38 -1.69
CA HIS A 250 -7.90 -2.07 -1.90
C HIS A 250 -7.78 -1.75 -3.41
N PRO A 251 -8.05 -0.51 -3.87
CA PRO A 251 -8.03 -0.14 -5.29
C PRO A 251 -6.64 -0.19 -5.97
N GLU A 252 -5.58 -0.44 -5.21
CA GLU A 252 -4.24 -0.77 -5.75
C GLU A 252 -4.16 -2.22 -6.29
N SER A 253 -5.23 -3.01 -6.16
CA SER A 253 -5.28 -4.38 -6.65
C SER A 253 -5.61 -4.45 -8.14
N PRO A 254 -5.18 -5.51 -8.86
CA PRO A 254 -5.58 -5.73 -10.25
C PRO A 254 -7.10 -5.72 -10.45
N ALA A 255 -7.54 -5.26 -11.62
CA ALA A 255 -8.97 -5.15 -11.95
C ALA A 255 -9.75 -6.47 -11.79
N SER A 256 -9.11 -7.62 -12.04
CA SER A 256 -9.71 -8.95 -11.86
C SER A 256 -9.98 -9.29 -10.38
N VAL A 257 -9.19 -8.74 -9.45
CA VAL A 257 -9.39 -8.86 -8.00
C VAL A 257 -10.49 -7.89 -7.55
N ILE A 258 -10.44 -6.65 -8.04
CA ILE A 258 -11.47 -5.63 -7.78
C ILE A 258 -12.87 -6.13 -8.20
N ALA A 259 -12.98 -6.84 -9.32
CA ALA A 259 -14.25 -7.38 -9.80
C ALA A 259 -14.93 -8.39 -8.86
N LEU A 260 -14.19 -8.95 -7.89
CA LEU A 260 -14.71 -9.90 -6.89
C LEU A 260 -15.13 -9.22 -5.58
N ALA A 261 -14.82 -7.93 -5.42
CA ALA A 261 -15.03 -7.15 -4.22
C ALA A 261 -16.52 -6.84 -3.99
N ASP A 262 -16.94 -6.88 -2.74
CA ASP A 262 -18.20 -6.29 -2.31
C ASP A 262 -17.97 -4.84 -1.85
N VAL A 263 -16.76 -4.48 -1.39
CA VAL A 263 -16.34 -3.11 -1.11
C VAL A 263 -14.93 -2.87 -1.66
N VAL A 264 -14.76 -1.76 -2.37
CA VAL A 264 -13.45 -1.27 -2.85
C VAL A 264 -13.17 0.08 -2.18
N GLY A 265 -12.00 0.25 -1.57
CA GLY A 265 -11.69 1.53 -0.92
C GLY A 265 -10.31 1.61 -0.28
N SER A 266 -9.98 2.81 0.20
CA SER A 266 -8.80 3.07 1.03
C SER A 266 -8.87 2.26 2.34
N THR A 267 -7.74 2.13 3.03
CA THR A 267 -7.65 1.48 4.34
C THR A 267 -8.74 1.94 5.31
N SER A 268 -8.90 3.26 5.49
CA SER A 268 -9.93 3.82 6.37
C SER A 268 -11.36 3.50 5.89
N ARG A 269 -11.60 3.46 4.57
CA ARG A 269 -12.92 3.07 4.03
C ARG A 269 -13.21 1.58 4.28
N LEU A 270 -12.21 0.71 4.18
CA LEU A 270 -12.38 -0.71 4.48
C LEU A 270 -12.65 -0.94 5.98
N ILE A 271 -11.95 -0.21 6.86
CA ILE A 271 -12.22 -0.23 8.31
C ILE A 271 -13.65 0.26 8.60
N GLN A 272 -14.07 1.36 7.98
CA GLN A 272 -15.44 1.87 8.12
C GLN A 272 -16.48 0.86 7.59
N ALA A 273 -16.20 0.18 6.48
CA ALA A 273 -17.11 -0.82 5.93
C ALA A 273 -17.36 -1.97 6.92
N VAL A 274 -16.33 -2.43 7.64
CA VAL A 274 -16.50 -3.53 8.61
C VAL A 274 -17.26 -3.08 9.85
N THR A 275 -17.32 -1.80 10.18
CA THR A 275 -18.13 -1.32 11.32
C THR A 275 -19.58 -1.09 10.91
N GLU A 276 -19.83 -0.59 9.69
CA GLU A 276 -21.17 -0.23 9.19
C GLU A 276 -21.97 -1.42 8.66
N MET A 277 -21.30 -2.39 8.01
CA MET A 277 -22.01 -3.48 7.34
C MET A 277 -22.59 -4.50 8.33
N PRO A 278 -23.76 -5.10 8.05
CA PRO A 278 -24.35 -6.13 8.90
C PRO A 278 -23.62 -7.48 8.81
N ALA A 279 -22.72 -7.65 7.83
CA ALA A 279 -21.95 -8.88 7.66
C ALA A 279 -21.08 -9.17 8.89
N THR A 280 -20.94 -10.47 9.19
CA THR A 280 -20.14 -10.98 10.32
C THR A 280 -18.81 -11.54 9.89
N HIS A 281 -18.63 -11.86 8.60
CA HIS A 281 -17.40 -12.42 8.04
C HIS A 281 -16.91 -11.53 6.90
N PHE A 282 -15.60 -11.30 6.85
CA PHE A 282 -14.96 -10.47 5.83
C PHE A 282 -13.72 -11.15 5.29
N ILE A 283 -13.59 -11.20 3.97
CA ILE A 283 -12.33 -11.55 3.30
C ILE A 283 -11.58 -10.24 3.03
N VAL A 284 -10.36 -10.11 3.55
CA VAL A 284 -9.57 -8.88 3.51
C VAL A 284 -8.42 -9.04 2.51
N ALA A 285 -8.56 -8.42 1.33
CA ALA A 285 -7.58 -8.37 0.24
C ALA A 285 -6.85 -7.03 0.22
N THR A 286 -6.10 -6.78 1.30
CA THR A 286 -5.11 -5.71 1.42
C THR A 286 -4.01 -6.18 2.39
N ASP A 287 -3.09 -5.31 2.82
CA ASP A 287 -2.09 -5.64 3.82
C ASP A 287 -2.72 -6.16 5.14
N GLN A 288 -2.06 -7.11 5.83
CA GLN A 288 -2.67 -7.78 6.98
C GLN A 288 -2.66 -6.92 8.26
N GLY A 289 -1.80 -5.91 8.37
CA GLY A 289 -1.74 -5.07 9.58
C GLY A 289 -3.08 -4.38 9.88
N ILE A 290 -3.91 -4.12 8.86
CA ILE A 290 -5.24 -3.51 9.00
C ILE A 290 -6.18 -4.34 9.89
N VAL A 291 -5.97 -5.66 9.95
CA VAL A 291 -6.89 -6.59 10.62
C VAL A 291 -6.92 -6.32 12.12
N HIS A 292 -5.81 -5.89 12.72
CA HIS A 292 -5.75 -5.51 14.13
C HIS A 292 -6.74 -4.38 14.43
N GLU A 293 -6.70 -3.30 13.65
CA GLU A 293 -7.60 -2.18 13.84
C GLU A 293 -9.07 -2.55 13.53
N MET A 294 -9.30 -3.36 12.50
CA MET A 294 -10.63 -3.88 12.18
C MET A 294 -11.24 -4.69 13.33
N GLN A 295 -10.43 -5.54 13.99
CA GLN A 295 -10.86 -6.33 15.15
C GLN A 295 -11.20 -5.45 16.36
N LYS A 296 -10.43 -4.38 16.57
CA LYS A 296 -10.69 -3.41 17.65
C LYS A 296 -11.98 -2.63 17.43
N GLN A 297 -12.23 -2.16 16.20
CA GLN A 297 -13.40 -1.35 15.91
C GLN A 297 -14.68 -2.17 15.72
N ALA A 298 -14.57 -3.45 15.34
CA ALA A 298 -15.71 -4.33 15.15
C ALA A 298 -15.54 -5.67 15.89
N PRO A 299 -15.53 -5.64 17.24
CA PRO A 299 -15.34 -6.83 18.05
C PRO A 299 -16.49 -7.82 17.82
N GLY A 300 -16.16 -9.08 17.52
CA GLY A 300 -17.13 -10.14 17.22
C GLY A 300 -17.31 -10.45 15.73
N LYS A 301 -16.64 -9.72 14.84
CA LYS A 301 -16.56 -10.04 13.41
C LYS A 301 -15.35 -10.92 13.12
N THR A 302 -15.46 -11.75 12.09
CA THR A 302 -14.42 -12.67 11.63
C THR A 302 -13.74 -12.11 10.38
N PHE A 303 -12.42 -12.05 10.41
CA PHE A 303 -11.60 -11.56 9.30
C PHE A 303 -10.76 -12.70 8.73
N ILE A 304 -10.85 -12.90 7.43
CA ILE A 304 -10.18 -13.95 6.67
C ILE A 304 -9.19 -13.26 5.73
N ALA A 305 -7.91 -13.59 5.86
CA ALA A 305 -6.88 -13.07 4.97
C ALA A 305 -7.10 -13.60 3.54
N ALA A 306 -7.11 -12.71 2.54
CA ALA A 306 -7.10 -13.17 1.15
C ALA A 306 -5.74 -13.81 0.80
N PRO A 307 -5.71 -14.86 -0.05
CA PRO A 307 -4.48 -15.54 -0.41
C PRO A 307 -3.52 -14.64 -1.19
N ARG A 308 -2.22 -14.77 -0.93
CA ARG A 308 -1.15 -14.05 -1.66
C ARG A 308 -0.11 -15.04 -2.15
N GLN A 309 0.40 -14.83 -3.36
CA GLN A 309 1.64 -15.49 -3.77
C GLN A 309 2.82 -14.82 -3.07
N VAL A 310 3.35 -15.47 -2.03
CA VAL A 310 4.58 -15.01 -1.36
C VAL A 310 5.74 -15.13 -2.35
N ARG A 311 6.15 -14.01 -2.95
CA ARG A 311 7.46 -13.88 -3.60
C ARG A 311 8.37 -13.16 -2.61
N ALA A 312 9.64 -13.57 -2.53
CA ALA A 312 10.60 -12.81 -1.75
C ALA A 312 10.61 -11.35 -2.27
N PRO A 313 10.37 -10.34 -1.41
CA PRO A 313 10.41 -8.97 -1.87
C PRO A 313 11.83 -8.66 -2.39
N PRO A 314 11.98 -7.83 -3.43
CA PRO A 314 13.29 -7.38 -3.85
C PRO A 314 13.99 -6.71 -2.66
N ALA A 315 15.32 -6.84 -2.56
CA ALA A 315 16.14 -6.49 -1.38
C ALA A 315 16.05 -5.03 -0.87
N ARG A 316 15.21 -4.17 -1.47
CA ARG A 316 14.97 -2.77 -1.08
C ARG A 316 13.49 -2.44 -0.82
N VAL A 317 12.58 -3.42 -0.88
CA VAL A 317 11.18 -3.25 -0.48
C VAL A 317 11.00 -4.01 0.83
N ALA A 318 11.12 -3.30 1.95
CA ALA A 318 10.67 -3.86 3.20
C ALA A 318 9.14 -3.82 3.23
N PRO A 319 8.43 -4.90 3.60
CA PRO A 319 7.07 -4.76 4.11
C PRO A 319 7.09 -3.81 5.32
N PHE A 320 5.94 -3.21 5.65
CA PHE A 320 5.82 -2.35 6.83
C PHE A 320 6.45 -3.03 8.04
N ALA A 321 7.18 -2.28 8.88
CA ALA A 321 7.97 -2.82 9.99
C ALA A 321 7.20 -3.92 10.76
N HIS A 322 7.66 -5.15 10.59
CA HIS A 322 7.13 -6.34 11.26
C HIS A 322 8.08 -6.71 12.39
N GLY A 323 7.94 -6.02 13.53
CA GLY A 323 8.70 -6.33 14.74
C GLY A 323 9.33 -5.12 15.41
N TRP A 324 9.92 -5.37 16.58
CA TRP A 324 10.49 -4.39 17.51
C TRP A 324 11.98 -4.10 17.30
N GLN A 325 12.65 -4.75 16.34
CA GLN A 325 14.10 -4.60 16.12
C GLN A 325 14.41 -3.61 15.01
#